data_AF-Q752B0-F1
#
_entry.id   AF-Q752B0-F1
#
_cell.length_a   1.000
_cell.length_b   1.000
_cell.length_c   1.000
_cell.angle_alpha   90.00
_cell.angle_beta   90.00
_cell.angle_gamma   90.00
#
_symmetry.space_group_name_H-M   'P 1'
#
loop_
_entity.id
_entity.type
_entity.pdbx_description
1 polymer ?
#
loop_
_entity_poly.entity_id
_entity_poly.type
_entity_poly.pdbx_seq_one_letter_code
_entity_poly.pdbx_strand_id
1 'polypeptide(L)'
;MLRGSKLQSTQCIRTWIAIRQQSQLASRSSTEVPGRLRPSLLPRESVVKASAEVKEFALLEQGIRKTDQALSEYANYRYKFKRLPANYGSNQLLKIGREIDAELRGIMGHFQAPVRYAFGYGSGVFEQAGAHKSDGRPQMDLILGVTHPEHFHSLNMRQNAHHYSTMRYFGSDAISKLQAVGAGVYFNPFVDINGHQVKYGVVSMENLLKDLATWDTFYLAGRLQKPVKVLKNDLRVQFWNQLNLKSAATLAKHMLLAKSPGKIDEFEFYKQVTALSYIGDVRYKLGGENPSKVTNIVEKNYENFQRYYEPIYRDVIINDHGYLPRGFTVDNAVKLLEDRISWNSTVQTVKGVVTAGVAKSVKYAWAKKLKAIRSK
;
A
#
# COMPACT_ATOMS: atom_id res chain seq x y z
N MET A 1 27.65 31.50 5.02
CA MET A 1 27.89 30.15 4.48
C MET A 1 26.58 29.58 3.93
N LEU A 2 26.26 29.90 2.67
CA LEU A 2 25.10 29.38 1.93
C LEU A 2 25.50 29.47 0.44
N ARG A 3 25.64 28.33 -0.23
CA ARG A 3 25.52 28.09 -1.70
C ARG A 3 26.30 26.81 -2.05
N GLY A 4 25.61 25.76 -2.50
CA GLY A 4 26.29 24.58 -3.02
C GLY A 4 25.49 23.28 -3.09
N SER A 5 24.21 23.28 -3.47
CA SER A 5 23.45 22.02 -3.62
C SER A 5 22.33 22.05 -4.68
N LYS A 6 22.49 22.90 -5.71
CA LYS A 6 21.53 22.96 -6.85
C LYS A 6 22.17 22.73 -8.23
N LEU A 7 23.45 22.38 -8.32
CA LEU A 7 24.18 22.24 -9.60
C LEU A 7 24.44 20.80 -10.06
N GLN A 8 24.32 19.78 -9.20
CA GLN A 8 24.59 18.39 -9.61
C GLN A 8 23.40 17.67 -10.27
N SER A 9 22.15 18.04 -9.96
CA SER A 9 20.97 17.37 -10.56
C SER A 9 20.72 17.81 -12.02
N THR A 10 21.00 19.07 -12.36
CA THR A 10 20.86 19.59 -13.72
C THR A 10 21.95 19.07 -14.66
N GLN A 11 23.13 18.72 -14.15
CA GLN A 11 24.22 18.19 -14.96
C GLN A 11 23.94 16.74 -15.39
N CYS A 12 23.46 15.88 -14.48
CA CYS A 12 23.03 14.52 -14.82
C CYS A 12 21.86 14.48 -15.82
N ILE A 13 20.88 15.38 -15.68
CA ILE A 13 19.74 15.45 -16.62
C ILE A 13 20.19 15.92 -18.01
N ARG A 14 21.12 16.89 -18.08
CA ARG A 14 21.70 17.36 -19.36
C ARG A 14 22.53 16.28 -20.05
N THR A 15 23.29 15.49 -19.31
CA THR A 15 24.07 14.36 -19.85
C THR A 15 23.16 13.28 -20.40
N TRP A 16 22.03 12.99 -19.75
CA TRP A 16 21.07 11.97 -20.20
C TRP A 16 20.29 12.40 -21.46
N ILE A 17 19.92 13.68 -21.57
CA ILE A 17 19.28 14.24 -22.78
C ILE A 17 20.25 14.22 -23.97
N ALA A 18 21.54 14.52 -23.76
CA ALA A 18 22.56 14.49 -24.81
C ALA A 18 22.82 13.06 -25.35
N ILE A 19 22.86 12.07 -24.47
CA ILE A 19 23.02 10.65 -24.84
C ILE A 19 21.82 10.16 -25.66
N ARG A 20 20.60 10.58 -25.30
CA ARG A 20 19.36 10.20 -25.99
C ARG A 20 19.21 10.87 -27.37
N GLN A 21 19.72 12.10 -27.53
CA GLN A 21 19.77 12.76 -28.84
C GLN A 21 20.82 12.12 -29.76
N GLN A 22 21.99 11.72 -29.23
CA GLN A 22 23.00 11.01 -30.02
C GLN A 22 22.53 9.62 -30.46
N SER A 23 21.79 8.87 -29.63
CA SER A 23 21.24 7.56 -30.02
C SER A 23 20.16 7.65 -31.10
N GLN A 24 19.39 8.75 -31.15
CA GLN A 24 18.38 9.01 -32.19
C GLN A 24 19.00 9.53 -33.50
N LEU A 25 20.12 10.24 -33.44
CA LEU A 25 20.88 10.67 -34.61
C LEU A 25 21.66 9.49 -35.23
N ALA A 26 22.22 8.60 -34.41
CA ALA A 26 22.93 7.41 -34.87
C ALA A 26 22.04 6.37 -35.57
N SER A 27 20.73 6.36 -35.30
CA SER A 27 19.77 5.49 -35.99
C SER A 27 19.26 6.05 -37.33
N ARG A 28 19.73 7.23 -37.77
CA ARG A 28 19.26 7.90 -39.00
C ARG A 28 20.32 8.13 -40.08
N SER A 29 21.56 7.69 -39.90
CA SER A 29 22.59 7.82 -40.94
C SER A 29 23.35 6.51 -41.14
N SER A 30 22.74 5.61 -41.90
CA SER A 30 23.42 4.45 -42.49
C SER A 30 23.41 4.58 -44.01
N THR A 31 24.18 5.53 -44.53
CA THR A 31 24.71 5.52 -45.89
C THR A 31 25.96 6.40 -45.97
N GLU A 32 27.01 5.84 -46.59
CA GLU A 32 28.25 6.47 -47.08
C GLU A 32 29.51 6.56 -46.16
N VAL A 33 30.64 6.29 -46.80
CA VAL A 33 32.05 6.19 -46.37
C VAL A 33 32.86 7.07 -47.36
N PRO A 34 34.09 7.57 -47.11
CA PRO A 34 34.80 7.93 -45.88
C PRO A 34 35.29 9.41 -45.87
N GLY A 35 35.45 9.99 -44.67
CA GLY A 35 36.16 11.26 -44.49
C GLY A 35 36.85 11.32 -43.13
N ARG A 36 38.18 11.48 -43.12
CA ARG A 36 39.03 11.60 -41.92
C ARG A 36 38.47 12.59 -40.90
N LEU A 37 38.11 12.12 -39.71
CA LEU A 37 37.99 12.94 -38.51
C LEU A 37 38.63 12.21 -37.32
N ARG A 38 39.48 12.95 -36.59
CA ARG A 38 40.29 12.47 -35.46
C ARG A 38 39.40 11.91 -34.35
N PRO A 39 39.81 10.84 -33.62
CA PRO A 39 39.05 10.37 -32.47
C PRO A 39 39.17 11.41 -31.35
N SER A 40 38.04 12.00 -30.93
CA SER A 40 37.98 12.69 -29.65
C SER A 40 38.10 11.65 -28.54
N LEU A 41 39.24 11.68 -27.86
CA LEU A 41 39.52 10.85 -26.68
C LEU A 41 38.67 11.37 -25.51
N LEU A 42 37.46 10.85 -25.36
CA LEU A 42 36.86 10.80 -24.02
C LEU A 42 37.79 9.93 -23.15
N PRO A 43 38.17 10.35 -21.93
CA PRO A 43 39.13 9.59 -21.12
C PRO A 43 38.58 8.19 -20.86
N ARG A 44 39.32 7.14 -21.27
CA ARG A 44 38.92 5.74 -21.06
C ARG A 44 38.55 5.45 -19.59
N GLU A 45 39.15 6.16 -18.64
CA GLU A 45 38.85 6.05 -17.21
C GLU A 45 37.41 6.44 -16.83
N SER A 46 36.80 7.45 -17.47
CA SER A 46 35.45 7.88 -17.11
C SER A 46 34.39 6.88 -17.61
N VAL A 47 34.62 6.30 -18.79
CA VAL A 47 33.78 5.25 -19.36
C VAL A 47 33.92 3.93 -18.58
N VAL A 48 35.13 3.59 -18.15
CA VAL A 48 35.39 2.39 -17.32
C VAL A 48 34.80 2.54 -15.93
N LYS A 49 34.90 3.72 -15.29
CA LYS A 49 34.23 3.99 -14.00
C LYS A 49 32.71 3.93 -14.10
N ALA A 50 32.12 4.56 -15.11
CA ALA A 50 30.66 4.48 -15.32
C ALA A 50 30.20 3.03 -15.59
N SER A 51 30.97 2.27 -16.37
CA SER A 51 30.73 0.84 -16.63
C SER A 51 30.84 -0.02 -15.37
N ALA A 52 31.83 0.25 -14.52
CA ALA A 52 32.04 -0.45 -13.26
C ALA A 52 30.92 -0.14 -12.25
N GLU A 53 30.55 1.14 -12.11
CA GLU A 53 29.42 1.55 -11.27
C GLU A 53 28.12 0.88 -11.72
N VAL A 54 27.81 0.91 -13.03
CA VAL A 54 26.61 0.23 -13.58
C VAL A 54 26.62 -1.28 -13.30
N LYS A 55 27.77 -1.94 -13.42
CA LYS A 55 27.90 -3.37 -13.08
C LYS A 55 27.73 -3.63 -11.58
N GLU A 56 28.29 -2.78 -10.73
CA GLU A 56 28.15 -2.90 -9.28
C GLU A 56 26.70 -2.68 -8.84
N PHE A 57 26.01 -1.68 -9.41
CA PHE A 57 24.57 -1.48 -9.22
C PHE A 57 23.76 -2.68 -9.68
N ALA A 58 24.06 -3.25 -10.86
CA ALA A 58 23.36 -4.43 -11.37
C ALA A 58 23.59 -5.67 -10.49
N LEU A 59 24.80 -5.87 -9.99
CA LEU A 59 25.13 -6.95 -9.05
C LEU A 59 24.42 -6.78 -7.71
N LEU A 60 24.32 -5.54 -7.21
CA LEU A 60 23.64 -5.22 -5.97
C LEU A 60 22.12 -5.42 -6.09
N GLU A 61 21.54 -5.02 -7.22
CA GLU A 61 20.13 -5.30 -7.56
C GLU A 61 19.86 -6.80 -7.69
N GLN A 62 20.76 -7.54 -8.34
CA GLN A 62 20.67 -9.00 -8.45
C GLN A 62 20.79 -9.69 -7.08
N GLY A 63 21.64 -9.17 -6.19
CA GLY A 63 21.79 -9.63 -4.81
C GLY A 63 20.54 -9.38 -3.98
N ILE A 64 19.96 -8.18 -4.08
CA ILE A 64 18.67 -7.85 -3.45
C ILE A 64 17.58 -8.75 -4.00
N ARG A 65 17.54 -9.00 -5.31
CA ARG A 65 16.53 -9.88 -5.93
C ARG A 65 16.63 -11.31 -5.44
N LYS A 66 17.82 -11.92 -5.44
CA LYS A 66 18.02 -13.27 -4.91
C LYS A 66 17.60 -13.36 -3.44
N THR A 67 17.87 -12.30 -2.67
CA THR A 67 17.47 -12.21 -1.27
C THR A 67 15.95 -12.06 -1.12
N ASP A 68 15.30 -11.21 -1.91
CA ASP A 68 13.84 -11.01 -1.92
C ASP A 68 13.12 -12.32 -2.31
N GLN A 69 13.61 -13.02 -3.34
CA GLN A 69 13.09 -14.32 -3.77
C GLN A 69 13.29 -15.38 -2.69
N ALA A 70 14.51 -15.54 -2.17
CA ALA A 70 14.78 -16.48 -1.09
C ALA A 70 13.96 -16.17 0.18
N LEU A 71 13.78 -14.90 0.54
CA LEU A 71 12.96 -14.51 1.69
C LEU A 71 11.47 -14.73 1.44
N SER A 72 10.98 -14.58 0.20
CA SER A 72 9.61 -14.96 -0.15
C SER A 72 9.36 -16.46 0.00
N GLU A 73 10.40 -17.29 -0.19
CA GLU A 73 10.38 -18.73 0.01
C GLU A 73 10.53 -19.11 1.50
N TYR A 74 11.37 -18.37 2.24
CA TYR A 74 11.55 -18.49 3.68
C TYR A 74 10.42 -17.78 4.43
N ALA A 75 9.37 -18.53 4.76
CA ALA A 75 8.15 -18.08 5.44
C ALA A 75 8.32 -17.52 6.88
N ASN A 76 9.53 -17.13 7.30
CA ASN A 76 9.75 -16.48 8.59
C ASN A 76 9.44 -14.97 8.52
N TYR A 77 8.17 -14.64 8.31
CA TYR A 77 7.68 -13.26 8.33
C TYR A 77 7.83 -12.57 9.70
N ARG A 78 8.26 -13.30 10.73
CA ARG A 78 8.60 -12.78 12.06
C ARG A 78 10.04 -12.26 12.17
N TYR A 79 10.88 -12.43 11.15
CA TYR A 79 12.27 -11.97 11.17
C TYR A 79 12.36 -10.48 11.54
N LYS A 80 13.28 -10.13 12.45
CA LYS A 80 13.46 -8.76 12.96
C LYS A 80 14.59 -8.07 12.20
N PHE A 81 14.24 -7.10 11.37
CA PHE A 81 15.22 -6.26 10.68
C PHE A 81 15.81 -5.22 11.65
N LYS A 82 17.15 -5.14 11.70
CA LYS A 82 17.86 -4.02 12.35
C LYS A 82 17.92 -2.79 11.44
N ARG A 83 18.05 -3.01 10.14
CA ARG A 83 18.06 -1.99 9.08
C ARG A 83 17.58 -2.60 7.77
N LEU A 84 16.98 -1.78 6.92
CA LEU A 84 16.71 -2.10 5.51
C LEU A 84 17.74 -1.38 4.62
N PRO A 85 17.95 -1.81 3.36
CA PRO A 85 18.75 -1.05 2.41
C PRO A 85 18.27 0.40 2.28
N ALA A 86 19.18 1.30 1.92
CA ALA A 86 18.86 2.71 1.75
C ALA A 86 17.69 2.88 0.76
N ASN A 87 16.69 3.67 1.15
CA ASN A 87 15.46 3.94 0.38
C ASN A 87 14.55 2.72 0.10
N TYR A 88 14.85 1.52 0.62
CA TYR A 88 13.96 0.37 0.43
C TYR A 88 12.58 0.66 1.02
N GLY A 89 11.53 0.58 0.22
CA GLY A 89 10.16 0.84 0.66
C GLY A 89 9.85 2.32 0.99
N SER A 90 10.72 3.28 0.62
CA SER A 90 10.46 4.71 0.87
C SER A 90 9.25 5.23 0.09
N ASN A 91 8.92 4.60 -1.04
CA ASN A 91 7.68 4.82 -1.80
C ASN A 91 6.41 4.66 -0.95
N GLN A 92 6.48 3.91 0.14
CA GLN A 92 5.35 3.67 1.04
C GLN A 92 5.11 4.81 2.05
N LEU A 93 6.11 5.68 2.26
CA LEU A 93 6.06 6.76 3.25
C LEU A 93 5.48 8.05 2.65
N LEU A 94 4.21 7.98 2.26
CA LEU A 94 3.51 9.08 1.60
C LEU A 94 3.36 10.32 2.50
N LYS A 95 3.48 11.49 1.87
CA LYS A 95 3.27 12.79 2.52
C LYS A 95 1.84 13.27 2.26
N ILE A 96 1.27 13.94 3.25
CA ILE A 96 -0.05 14.57 3.20
C ILE A 96 0.08 16.02 3.68
N GLY A 97 -1.01 16.79 3.63
CA GLY A 97 -1.06 18.15 4.15
C GLY A 97 -0.60 18.24 5.60
N ARG A 98 0.12 19.32 5.95
CA ARG A 98 0.71 19.50 7.30
C ARG A 98 -0.34 19.51 8.40
N GLU A 99 -1.51 20.09 8.14
CA GLU A 99 -2.63 20.16 9.07
C GLU A 99 -3.17 18.75 9.41
N ILE A 100 -3.56 17.98 8.39
CA ILE A 100 -4.03 16.60 8.56
C ILE A 100 -2.95 15.71 9.22
N ASP A 101 -1.67 15.88 8.87
CA ASP A 101 -0.57 15.13 9.51
C ASP A 101 -0.50 15.43 11.01
N ALA A 102 -0.71 16.69 11.42
CA ALA A 102 -0.76 17.09 12.83
C ALA A 102 -2.00 16.54 13.54
N GLU A 103 -3.19 16.60 12.92
CA GLU A 103 -4.43 16.03 13.47
C GLU A 103 -4.29 14.52 13.69
N LEU A 104 -3.76 13.78 12.71
CA LEU A 104 -3.53 12.34 12.82
C LEU A 104 -2.49 12.00 13.90
N ARG A 105 -1.46 12.83 14.08
CA ARG A 105 -0.51 12.68 15.20
C ARG A 105 -1.19 12.90 16.55
N GLY A 106 -2.07 13.90 16.65
CA GLY A 106 -2.88 14.14 17.85
C GLY A 106 -3.78 12.94 18.20
N ILE A 107 -4.43 12.35 17.20
CA ILE A 107 -5.24 11.13 17.36
C ILE A 107 -4.35 9.95 17.80
N MET A 108 -3.17 9.79 17.22
CA MET A 108 -2.22 8.74 17.65
C MET A 108 -1.74 8.94 19.09
N GLY A 109 -1.54 10.19 19.51
CA GLY A 109 -1.16 10.56 20.89
C GLY A 109 -2.24 10.29 21.93
N HIS A 110 -3.50 10.13 21.51
CA HIS A 110 -4.61 9.80 22.41
C HIS A 110 -4.51 8.37 22.99
N PHE A 111 -3.90 7.41 22.29
CA PHE A 111 -3.82 6.02 22.76
C PHE A 111 -2.62 5.82 23.70
N GLN A 112 -2.87 5.49 24.98
CA GLN A 112 -1.80 5.12 25.92
C GLN A 112 -1.27 3.70 25.67
N ALA A 113 -2.12 2.82 25.13
CA ALA A 113 -1.75 1.45 24.85
C ALA A 113 -0.69 1.38 23.73
N PRO A 114 0.32 0.49 23.85
CA PRO A 114 1.46 0.48 22.93
C PRO A 114 1.08 0.00 21.53
N VAL A 115 1.14 0.91 20.56
CA VAL A 115 1.01 0.63 19.13
C VAL A 115 2.40 0.42 18.50
N ARG A 116 2.57 -0.61 17.67
CA ARG A 116 3.85 -0.91 16.99
C ARG A 116 3.88 -0.38 15.57
N TYR A 117 2.79 -0.54 14.83
CA TYR A 117 2.61 -0.04 13.47
C TYR A 117 1.26 0.65 13.37
N ALA A 118 1.16 1.72 12.60
CA ALA A 118 -0.12 2.39 12.38
C ALA A 118 -0.16 3.04 11.00
N PHE A 119 -1.32 2.95 10.35
CA PHE A 119 -1.59 3.71 9.13
C PHE A 119 -3.02 4.24 9.11
N GLY A 120 -3.16 5.44 8.56
CA GLY A 120 -4.43 6.06 8.25
C GLY A 120 -4.77 5.91 6.78
N TYR A 121 -6.06 5.85 6.47
CA TYR A 121 -6.52 5.67 5.10
C TYR A 121 -7.91 6.26 4.84
N GLY A 122 -8.29 6.29 3.57
CA GLY A 122 -9.61 6.73 3.14
C GLY A 122 -9.69 8.24 2.94
N SER A 123 -10.90 8.73 2.66
CA SER A 123 -11.16 10.12 2.29
C SER A 123 -10.91 11.13 3.40
N GLY A 124 -10.86 10.68 4.67
CA GLY A 124 -10.50 11.54 5.81
C GLY A 124 -8.99 11.72 6.00
N VAL A 125 -8.16 10.99 5.26
CA VAL A 125 -6.68 11.07 5.35
C VAL A 125 -6.07 11.65 4.08
N PHE A 126 -6.64 11.29 2.93
CA PHE A 126 -6.30 11.90 1.65
C PHE A 126 -7.46 12.83 1.27
N GLU A 127 -7.36 14.08 1.72
CA GLU A 127 -8.36 15.11 1.43
C GLU A 127 -8.57 15.28 -0.08
N GLN A 128 -9.84 15.44 -0.47
CA GLN A 128 -10.25 15.57 -1.85
C GLN A 128 -10.17 17.05 -2.26
N ALA A 129 -9.51 17.35 -3.38
CA ALA A 129 -9.71 18.63 -4.04
C ALA A 129 -11.20 18.75 -4.42
N GLY A 130 -11.91 19.74 -3.84
CA GLY A 130 -13.32 20.02 -4.14
C GLY A 130 -14.36 19.49 -3.14
N ALA A 131 -13.98 18.89 -2.00
CA ALA A 131 -14.97 18.62 -0.95
C ALA A 131 -15.45 19.95 -0.33
N HIS A 132 -16.70 20.34 -0.63
CA HIS A 132 -17.33 21.49 0.00
C HIS A 132 -17.32 21.31 1.54
N LYS A 133 -16.85 22.32 2.26
CA LYS A 133 -16.81 22.37 3.74
C LYS A 133 -18.20 22.20 4.41
N SER A 134 -19.28 22.16 3.63
CA SER A 134 -20.67 22.06 4.09
C SER A 134 -21.13 20.65 4.47
N ASP A 135 -20.40 19.58 4.13
CA ASP A 135 -20.88 18.19 4.32
C ASP A 135 -20.31 17.47 5.57
N GLY A 136 -19.66 18.23 6.47
CA GLY A 136 -19.04 17.71 7.70
C GLY A 136 -17.69 17.02 7.46
N ARG A 137 -16.83 16.98 8.48
CA ARG A 137 -15.50 16.36 8.38
C ARG A 137 -15.64 14.84 8.13
N PRO A 138 -15.05 14.28 7.06
CA PRO A 138 -15.13 12.85 6.77
C PRO A 138 -14.47 12.01 7.87
N GLN A 139 -15.03 10.83 8.14
CA GLN A 139 -14.46 9.88 9.10
C GLN A 139 -13.01 9.48 8.73
N MET A 140 -12.12 9.46 9.72
CA MET A 140 -10.75 9.00 9.59
C MET A 140 -10.68 7.50 9.91
N ASP A 141 -10.23 6.69 8.94
CA ASP A 141 -10.05 5.26 9.14
C ASP A 141 -8.59 4.93 9.47
N LEU A 142 -8.36 4.21 10.58
CA LEU A 142 -7.04 3.83 11.07
C LEU A 142 -6.93 2.31 11.25
N ILE A 143 -5.72 1.77 11.07
CA ILE A 143 -5.35 0.43 11.54
C ILE A 143 -4.16 0.54 12.48
N LEU A 144 -4.27 -0.11 13.64
CA LEU A 144 -3.27 -0.17 14.70
C LEU A 144 -2.75 -1.61 14.80
N GLY A 145 -1.50 -1.82 14.40
CA GLY A 145 -0.75 -3.06 14.60
C GLY A 145 -0.14 -3.09 15.99
N VAL A 146 -0.51 -4.09 16.78
CA VAL A 146 -0.11 -4.24 18.20
C VAL A 146 0.55 -5.59 18.44
N THR A 147 1.42 -5.68 19.45
CA THR A 147 2.08 -6.96 19.75
C THR A 147 1.10 -7.96 20.38
N HIS A 148 0.36 -7.53 21.40
CA HIS A 148 -0.59 -8.36 22.15
C HIS A 148 -1.95 -7.65 22.15
N PRO A 149 -2.89 -8.05 21.27
CA PRO A 149 -4.21 -7.42 21.20
C PRO A 149 -4.95 -7.42 22.54
N GLU A 150 -4.90 -8.52 23.30
CA GLU A 150 -5.56 -8.61 24.60
C GLU A 150 -5.08 -7.51 25.57
N HIS A 151 -3.77 -7.34 25.72
CA HIS A 151 -3.20 -6.28 26.57
C HIS A 151 -3.56 -4.88 26.06
N PHE A 152 -3.52 -4.68 24.73
CA PHE A 152 -3.97 -3.41 24.14
C PHE A 152 -5.42 -3.12 24.48
N HIS A 153 -6.31 -4.11 24.32
CA HIS A 153 -7.73 -3.97 24.61
C HIS A 153 -8.00 -3.72 26.10
N SER A 154 -7.27 -4.39 27.00
CA SER A 154 -7.37 -4.16 28.44
C SER A 154 -7.02 -2.72 28.81
N LEU A 155 -5.87 -2.20 28.34
CA LEU A 155 -5.45 -0.81 28.60
C LEU A 155 -6.39 0.20 27.95
N ASN A 156 -6.76 -0.02 26.69
CA ASN A 156 -7.63 0.89 25.95
C ASN A 156 -9.07 0.88 26.50
N MET A 157 -9.55 -0.21 27.11
CA MET A 157 -10.83 -0.20 27.83
C MET A 157 -10.76 0.58 29.14
N ARG A 158 -9.65 0.52 29.87
CA ARG A 158 -9.45 1.33 31.08
C ARG A 158 -9.43 2.83 30.76
N GLN A 159 -8.73 3.18 29.69
CA GLN A 159 -8.63 4.57 29.24
C GLN A 159 -9.92 5.05 28.55
N ASN A 160 -10.44 4.24 27.63
CA ASN A 160 -11.43 4.62 26.63
C ASN A 160 -12.61 3.64 26.58
N ALA A 161 -13.21 3.36 27.74
CA ALA A 161 -14.30 2.39 27.88
C ALA A 161 -15.50 2.65 26.94
N HIS A 162 -15.73 3.91 26.55
CA HIS A 162 -16.83 4.33 25.69
C HIS A 162 -16.58 4.08 24.19
N HIS A 163 -15.35 3.74 23.79
CA HIS A 163 -15.04 3.36 22.40
C HIS A 163 -15.69 2.02 22.03
N TYR A 164 -15.79 1.12 23.01
CA TYR A 164 -16.32 -0.23 22.87
C TYR A 164 -17.84 -0.25 23.02
N SER A 165 -18.48 -1.20 22.34
CA SER A 165 -19.89 -1.51 22.56
C SER A 165 -20.10 -2.28 23.88
N THR A 166 -21.29 -2.88 24.05
CA THR A 166 -21.58 -3.78 25.17
C THR A 166 -20.58 -4.93 25.30
N MET A 167 -19.81 -5.23 24.25
CA MET A 167 -18.74 -6.22 24.29
C MET A 167 -17.68 -5.96 25.37
N ARG A 168 -17.52 -4.72 25.83
CA ARG A 168 -16.58 -4.38 26.92
C ARG A 168 -16.85 -5.15 28.21
N TYR A 169 -18.11 -5.51 28.49
CA TYR A 169 -18.49 -6.19 29.73
C TYR A 169 -18.03 -7.65 29.79
N PHE A 170 -17.63 -8.24 28.65
CA PHE A 170 -17.06 -9.59 28.59
C PHE A 170 -15.52 -9.59 28.73
N GLY A 171 -14.89 -8.43 28.91
CA GLY A 171 -13.45 -8.30 29.13
C GLY A 171 -12.59 -8.42 27.86
N SER A 172 -11.27 -8.26 28.03
CA SER A 172 -10.30 -8.20 26.93
C SER A 172 -10.04 -9.55 26.27
N ASP A 173 -10.16 -10.66 27.02
CA ASP A 173 -10.01 -12.02 26.52
C ASP A 173 -11.11 -12.39 25.53
N ALA A 174 -12.37 -12.08 25.83
CA ALA A 174 -13.48 -12.30 24.90
C ALA A 174 -13.31 -11.47 23.61
N ILE A 175 -12.89 -10.21 23.74
CA ILE A 175 -12.63 -9.33 22.59
C ILE A 175 -11.45 -9.84 21.75
N SER A 176 -10.37 -10.31 22.36
CA SER A 176 -9.20 -10.82 21.63
C SER A 176 -9.53 -12.13 20.89
N LYS A 177 -10.33 -13.02 21.51
CA LYS A 177 -10.86 -14.23 20.87
C LYS A 177 -11.76 -13.89 19.68
N LEU A 178 -12.70 -12.94 19.85
CA LEU A 178 -13.55 -12.47 18.75
C LEU A 178 -12.72 -11.77 17.65
N GLN A 179 -11.69 -11.04 18.02
CA GLN A 179 -10.77 -10.41 17.09
C GLN A 179 -10.09 -11.44 16.19
N ALA A 180 -9.60 -12.55 16.78
CA ALA A 180 -8.88 -13.62 16.08
C ALA A 180 -9.69 -14.29 14.96
N VAL A 181 -11.02 -14.16 14.96
CA VAL A 181 -11.89 -14.69 13.91
C VAL A 181 -11.79 -13.88 12.61
N GLY A 182 -11.64 -14.61 11.50
CA GLY A 182 -11.49 -14.06 10.14
C GLY A 182 -10.16 -13.32 9.97
N ALA A 183 -10.20 -12.13 9.36
CA ALA A 183 -9.01 -11.29 9.14
C ALA A 183 -8.26 -10.80 10.39
N GLY A 184 -8.63 -11.20 11.61
CA GLY A 184 -7.86 -10.86 12.80
C GLY A 184 -7.95 -9.40 13.27
N VAL A 185 -8.86 -8.61 12.69
CA VAL A 185 -9.05 -7.17 12.97
C VAL A 185 -10.30 -6.93 13.81
N TYR A 186 -10.20 -6.14 14.88
CA TYR A 186 -11.34 -5.67 15.67
C TYR A 186 -11.55 -4.17 15.47
N PHE A 187 -12.74 -3.74 15.05
CA PHE A 187 -13.02 -2.33 14.77
C PHE A 187 -13.82 -1.67 15.89
N ASN A 188 -13.40 -0.46 16.26
CA ASN A 188 -14.19 0.49 17.04
C ASN A 188 -14.65 1.64 16.10
N PRO A 189 -15.91 1.65 15.64
CA PRO A 189 -16.42 2.68 14.74
C PRO A 189 -17.04 3.88 15.49
N PHE A 190 -17.05 5.04 14.81
CA PHE A 190 -17.71 6.27 15.27
C PHE A 190 -17.25 6.77 16.62
N VAL A 191 -15.94 6.67 16.87
CA VAL A 191 -15.32 7.20 18.07
C VAL A 191 -15.00 8.67 17.85
N ASP A 192 -15.28 9.52 18.83
CA ASP A 192 -14.82 10.91 18.80
C ASP A 192 -13.45 11.00 19.49
N ILE A 193 -12.43 11.45 18.76
CA ILE A 193 -11.10 11.70 19.30
C ILE A 193 -10.67 13.08 18.84
N ASN A 194 -10.47 14.01 19.78
CA ASN A 194 -10.09 15.39 19.51
C ASN A 194 -11.04 16.10 18.52
N GLY A 195 -12.35 15.81 18.57
CA GLY A 195 -13.34 16.41 17.65
C GLY A 195 -13.36 15.80 16.25
N HIS A 196 -12.65 14.68 16.04
CA HIS A 196 -12.69 13.91 14.80
C HIS A 196 -13.47 12.62 14.99
N GLN A 197 -14.32 12.31 14.02
CA GLN A 197 -14.92 10.99 13.93
C GLN A 197 -13.88 9.99 13.40
N VAL A 198 -13.45 9.07 14.26
CA VAL A 198 -12.45 8.05 13.98
C VAL A 198 -13.09 6.66 13.95
N LYS A 199 -12.65 5.83 13.01
CA LYS A 199 -12.84 4.38 13.04
C LYS A 199 -11.47 3.74 13.05
N TYR A 200 -11.13 3.03 14.12
CA TYR A 200 -9.83 2.35 14.22
C TYR A 200 -10.01 0.83 14.34
N GLY A 201 -9.19 0.09 13.60
CA GLY A 201 -9.07 -1.35 13.68
C GLY A 201 -7.81 -1.76 14.42
N VAL A 202 -7.92 -2.71 15.35
CA VAL A 202 -6.77 -3.30 16.07
C VAL A 202 -6.44 -4.65 15.45
N VAL A 203 -5.17 -4.91 15.17
CA VAL A 203 -4.68 -6.18 14.62
C VAL A 203 -3.37 -6.60 15.29
N SER A 204 -3.13 -7.90 15.48
CA SER A 204 -1.82 -8.37 15.91
C SER A 204 -0.77 -8.15 14.81
N MET A 205 0.47 -7.83 15.21
CA MET A 205 1.59 -7.75 14.27
C MET A 205 1.82 -9.07 13.53
N GLU A 206 1.53 -10.19 14.18
CA GLU A 206 1.60 -11.50 13.56
C GLU A 206 0.63 -11.66 12.39
N ASN A 207 -0.65 -11.37 12.60
CA ASN A 207 -1.67 -11.51 11.55
C ASN A 207 -1.40 -10.53 10.41
N LEU A 208 -0.98 -9.30 10.72
CA LEU A 208 -0.61 -8.31 9.71
C LEU A 208 0.56 -8.79 8.83
N LEU A 209 1.63 -9.28 9.45
CA LEU A 209 2.82 -9.75 8.71
C LEU A 209 2.53 -11.02 7.92
N LYS A 210 1.78 -11.96 8.50
CA LYS A 210 1.33 -13.18 7.82
C LYS A 210 0.50 -12.84 6.58
N ASP A 211 -0.50 -11.96 6.72
CA ASP A 211 -1.37 -11.59 5.61
C ASP A 211 -0.59 -10.90 4.48
N LEU A 212 0.36 -10.02 4.81
CA LEU A 212 1.25 -9.37 3.83
C LEU A 212 2.17 -10.37 3.11
N ALA A 213 2.71 -11.34 3.83
CA ALA A 213 3.67 -12.29 3.29
C ALA A 213 3.03 -13.42 2.47
N THR A 214 1.84 -13.88 2.87
CA THR A 214 1.24 -15.12 2.33
C THR A 214 -0.14 -14.94 1.73
N TRP A 215 -0.68 -13.72 1.74
CA TRP A 215 -2.05 -13.41 1.31
C TRP A 215 -3.12 -14.26 2.00
N ASP A 216 -2.89 -14.64 3.27
CA ASP A 216 -3.71 -15.59 4.05
C ASP A 216 -5.21 -15.28 3.99
N THR A 217 -5.59 -14.05 4.30
CA THR A 217 -6.97 -13.53 4.22
C THR A 217 -7.15 -12.49 3.12
N PHE A 218 -6.04 -11.91 2.67
CA PHE A 218 -5.95 -10.81 1.72
C PHE A 218 -6.64 -9.51 2.16
N TYR A 219 -7.07 -9.42 3.42
CA TYR A 219 -7.81 -8.27 3.93
C TYR A 219 -6.91 -7.06 4.14
N LEU A 220 -5.79 -7.23 4.84
CA LEU A 220 -4.81 -6.17 5.11
C LEU A 220 -3.83 -6.03 3.95
N ALA A 221 -3.43 -7.15 3.34
CA ALA A 221 -2.59 -7.14 2.14
C ALA A 221 -3.26 -6.36 1.01
N GLY A 222 -4.53 -6.66 0.71
CA GLY A 222 -5.31 -5.92 -0.26
C GLY A 222 -5.49 -4.45 0.13
N ARG A 223 -5.60 -4.11 1.43
CA ARG A 223 -5.68 -2.72 1.87
C ARG A 223 -4.39 -1.94 1.63
N LEU A 224 -3.24 -2.55 1.96
CA LEU A 224 -1.92 -1.95 1.87
C LEU A 224 -1.35 -1.94 0.45
N GLN A 225 -1.99 -2.63 -0.51
CA GLN A 225 -1.72 -2.44 -1.95
C GLN A 225 -2.18 -1.08 -2.49
N LYS A 226 -3.06 -0.39 -1.76
CA LYS A 226 -3.54 0.95 -2.11
C LYS A 226 -2.81 1.97 -1.23
N PRO A 227 -2.63 3.23 -1.69
CA PRO A 227 -1.96 4.25 -0.90
C PRO A 227 -2.56 4.42 0.51
N VAL A 228 -1.67 4.48 1.51
CA VAL A 228 -1.98 4.73 2.91
C VAL A 228 -1.00 5.72 3.50
N LYS A 229 -1.40 6.42 4.56
CA LYS A 229 -0.49 7.27 5.33
C LYS A 229 0.06 6.48 6.50
N VAL A 230 1.34 6.11 6.46
CA VAL A 230 2.01 5.51 7.61
C VAL A 230 2.16 6.56 8.72
N LEU A 231 1.58 6.27 9.88
CA LEU A 231 1.59 7.12 11.08
C LEU A 231 2.66 6.65 12.07
N LYS A 232 2.88 5.35 12.15
CA LYS A 232 3.96 4.73 12.92
C LYS A 232 4.51 3.54 12.15
N ASN A 233 5.82 3.52 11.92
CA ASN A 233 6.46 2.55 11.03
C ASN A 233 7.04 1.33 11.79
N ASP A 234 7.08 0.19 11.11
CA ASP A 234 7.78 -1.04 11.51
C ASP A 234 8.50 -1.60 10.27
N LEU A 235 9.81 -1.83 10.37
CA LEU A 235 10.63 -2.24 9.22
C LEU A 235 10.18 -3.57 8.61
N ARG A 236 9.57 -4.46 9.39
CA ARG A 236 9.06 -5.74 8.87
C ARG A 236 7.84 -5.51 8.00
N VAL A 237 6.95 -4.62 8.41
CA VAL A 237 5.77 -4.26 7.62
C VAL A 237 6.21 -3.55 6.34
N GLN A 238 7.15 -2.61 6.42
CA GLN A 238 7.72 -1.95 5.25
C GLN A 238 8.34 -2.96 4.26
N PHE A 239 9.08 -3.94 4.76
CA PHE A 239 9.66 -5.00 3.94
C PHE A 239 8.59 -5.85 3.25
N TRP A 240 7.73 -6.50 4.02
CA TRP A 240 6.71 -7.40 3.48
C TRP A 240 5.69 -6.68 2.61
N ASN A 241 5.36 -5.43 2.93
CA ASN A 241 4.49 -4.65 2.09
C ASN A 241 5.15 -4.31 0.74
N GLN A 242 6.47 -4.13 0.67
CA GLN A 242 7.14 -3.94 -0.63
C GLN A 242 6.97 -5.17 -1.53
N LEU A 243 7.12 -6.38 -0.98
CA LEU A 243 6.87 -7.63 -1.70
C LEU A 243 5.39 -7.82 -2.05
N ASN A 244 4.48 -7.40 -1.17
CA ASN A 244 3.04 -7.38 -1.44
C ASN A 244 2.69 -6.45 -2.63
N LEU A 245 3.31 -5.27 -2.73
CA LEU A 245 3.12 -4.36 -3.88
C LEU A 245 3.65 -4.97 -5.17
N LYS A 246 4.86 -5.56 -5.14
CA LYS A 246 5.42 -6.29 -6.28
C LYS A 246 4.49 -7.41 -6.74
N SER A 247 3.97 -8.19 -5.79
CA SER A 247 3.07 -9.32 -6.08
C SER A 247 1.75 -8.88 -6.70
N ALA A 248 1.15 -7.80 -6.18
CA ALA A 248 -0.05 -7.20 -6.75
C ALA A 248 0.19 -6.65 -8.16
N ALA A 249 1.33 -5.99 -8.37
CA ALA A 249 1.74 -5.49 -9.68
C ALA A 249 1.94 -6.63 -10.69
N THR A 250 2.59 -7.73 -10.29
CA THR A 250 2.79 -8.91 -11.15
C THR A 250 1.44 -9.47 -11.59
N LEU A 251 0.52 -9.71 -10.66
CA LEU A 251 -0.79 -10.25 -11.00
C LEU A 251 -1.60 -9.28 -11.88
N ALA A 252 -1.61 -7.98 -11.56
CA ALA A 252 -2.30 -6.98 -12.36
C ALA A 252 -1.75 -6.87 -13.79
N LYS A 253 -0.42 -6.93 -13.94
CA LYS A 253 0.26 -6.98 -15.25
C LYS A 253 -0.27 -8.15 -16.08
N HIS A 254 -0.22 -9.37 -15.54
CA HIS A 254 -0.66 -10.57 -16.27
C HIS A 254 -2.16 -10.50 -16.64
N MET A 255 -3.01 -10.04 -15.72
CA MET A 255 -4.44 -9.90 -15.99
C MET A 255 -4.76 -8.88 -17.08
N LEU A 256 -3.98 -7.79 -17.18
CA LEU A 256 -4.16 -6.79 -18.23
C LEU A 256 -3.66 -7.29 -19.57
N LEU A 257 -2.47 -7.89 -19.62
CA LEU A 257 -1.90 -8.44 -20.85
C LEU A 257 -2.75 -9.58 -21.43
N ALA A 258 -3.42 -10.37 -20.58
CA ALA A 258 -4.37 -11.39 -21.03
C ALA A 258 -5.62 -10.80 -21.71
N LYS A 259 -6.04 -9.58 -21.32
CA LYS A 259 -7.21 -8.90 -21.91
C LYS A 259 -6.85 -8.07 -23.14
N SER A 260 -5.72 -7.38 -23.08
CA SER A 260 -5.24 -6.49 -24.13
C SER A 260 -3.72 -6.64 -24.27
N PRO A 261 -3.25 -7.47 -25.21
CA PRO A 261 -1.84 -7.59 -25.52
C PRO A 261 -1.30 -6.25 -26.03
N GLY A 262 -0.31 -5.68 -25.36
CA GLY A 262 0.28 -4.41 -25.77
C GLY A 262 0.82 -3.57 -24.62
N LYS A 263 0.90 -2.26 -24.84
CA LYS A 263 1.38 -1.31 -23.84
C LYS A 263 0.36 -1.19 -22.70
N ILE A 264 0.83 -1.38 -21.47
CA ILE A 264 0.01 -1.25 -20.28
C ILE A 264 -0.26 0.23 -20.01
N ASP A 265 -1.53 0.60 -20.04
CA ASP A 265 -1.98 1.91 -19.56
C ASP A 265 -1.84 1.99 -18.03
N GLU A 266 -1.26 3.08 -17.55
CA GLU A 266 -0.91 3.25 -16.13
C GLU A 266 -2.17 3.40 -15.25
N PHE A 267 -3.21 4.07 -15.76
CA PHE A 267 -4.47 4.23 -15.04
C PHE A 267 -5.23 2.92 -14.93
N GLU A 268 -5.33 2.15 -16.01
CA GLU A 268 -5.90 0.80 -15.98
C GLU A 268 -5.08 -0.17 -15.13
N PHE A 269 -3.75 -0.02 -15.08
CA PHE A 269 -2.89 -0.76 -14.16
C PHE A 269 -3.29 -0.52 -12.69
N TYR A 270 -3.42 0.73 -12.25
CA TYR A 270 -3.82 1.01 -10.87
C TYR A 270 -5.26 0.59 -10.56
N LYS A 271 -6.17 0.64 -11.55
CA LYS A 271 -7.51 0.07 -11.42
C LYS A 271 -7.46 -1.43 -11.22
N GLN A 272 -6.66 -2.15 -12.01
CA GLN A 272 -6.54 -3.60 -11.91
C GLN A 272 -5.92 -4.01 -10.57
N VAL A 273 -4.87 -3.32 -10.10
CA VAL A 273 -4.30 -3.51 -8.75
C VAL A 273 -5.35 -3.29 -7.67
N THR A 274 -6.11 -2.20 -7.76
CA THR A 274 -7.17 -1.86 -6.80
C THR A 274 -8.28 -2.91 -6.80
N ALA A 275 -8.65 -3.42 -7.97
CA ALA A 275 -9.69 -4.41 -8.16
C ALA A 275 -9.38 -5.75 -7.49
N LEU A 276 -8.10 -6.13 -7.33
CA LEU A 276 -7.71 -7.39 -6.66
C LEU A 276 -8.38 -7.55 -5.29
N SER A 277 -8.42 -6.47 -4.51
CA SER A 277 -9.03 -6.48 -3.16
C SER A 277 -10.56 -6.56 -3.14
N TYR A 278 -11.20 -6.54 -4.31
CA TYR A 278 -12.65 -6.68 -4.47
C TYR A 278 -13.03 -7.98 -5.20
N ILE A 279 -12.05 -8.76 -5.68
CA ILE A 279 -12.28 -10.08 -6.26
C ILE A 279 -12.89 -10.96 -5.16
N GLY A 280 -14.17 -11.30 -5.27
CA GLY A 280 -14.86 -12.08 -4.24
C GLY A 280 -15.44 -11.29 -3.06
N ASP A 281 -15.30 -9.95 -2.98
CA ASP A 281 -15.95 -9.20 -1.89
C ASP A 281 -17.48 -9.25 -2.05
N VAL A 282 -18.15 -10.01 -1.19
CA VAL A 282 -19.61 -10.20 -1.18
C VAL A 282 -20.36 -8.87 -1.09
N ARG A 283 -19.84 -7.88 -0.37
CA ARG A 283 -20.48 -6.56 -0.25
C ARG A 283 -20.44 -5.79 -1.56
N TYR A 284 -19.37 -5.98 -2.33
CA TYR A 284 -19.21 -5.38 -3.65
C TYR A 284 -20.13 -6.10 -4.67
N LYS A 285 -20.15 -7.44 -4.65
CA LYS A 285 -20.99 -8.26 -5.54
C LYS A 285 -22.49 -8.08 -5.32
N LEU A 286 -22.93 -7.92 -4.08
CA LEU A 286 -24.36 -7.73 -3.73
C LEU A 286 -24.85 -6.27 -3.88
N GLY A 287 -24.06 -5.38 -4.50
CA GLY A 287 -24.46 -3.99 -4.74
C GLY A 287 -24.48 -3.11 -3.48
N GLY A 288 -23.86 -3.56 -2.39
CA GLY A 288 -23.69 -2.78 -1.16
C GLY A 288 -22.60 -1.70 -1.26
N GLU A 289 -21.88 -1.63 -2.38
CA GLU A 289 -20.86 -0.64 -2.69
C GLU A 289 -21.07 -0.03 -4.09
N ASN A 290 -20.58 1.20 -4.31
CA ASN A 290 -20.70 1.89 -5.60
C ASN A 290 -19.89 1.11 -6.68
N PRO A 291 -20.48 0.77 -7.85
CA PRO A 291 -19.79 0.07 -8.94
C PRO A 291 -18.56 0.81 -9.49
N SER A 292 -18.54 2.13 -9.42
CA SER A 292 -17.42 2.98 -9.83
C SER A 292 -16.38 3.17 -8.72
N LYS A 293 -16.51 2.48 -7.58
CA LYS A 293 -15.63 2.69 -6.42
C LYS A 293 -14.17 2.46 -6.73
N VAL A 294 -13.83 1.46 -7.54
CA VAL A 294 -12.44 1.19 -7.96
C VAL A 294 -11.88 2.37 -8.74
N THR A 295 -12.60 2.81 -9.77
CA THR A 295 -12.23 3.98 -10.59
C THR A 295 -12.08 5.23 -9.74
N ASN A 296 -13.07 5.52 -8.88
CA ASN A 296 -13.08 6.69 -8.00
C ASN A 296 -11.90 6.70 -7.02
N ILE A 297 -11.47 5.52 -6.54
CA ILE A 297 -10.30 5.41 -5.63
C ILE A 297 -9.02 5.78 -6.38
N VAL A 298 -8.86 5.29 -7.61
CA VAL A 298 -7.65 5.51 -8.41
C VAL A 298 -7.59 6.95 -8.89
N GLU A 299 -8.68 7.46 -9.48
CA GLU A 299 -8.76 8.82 -9.99
C GLU A 299 -8.45 9.86 -8.93
N LYS A 300 -9.07 9.75 -7.74
CA LYS A 300 -8.87 10.71 -6.64
C LYS A 300 -7.50 10.63 -5.99
N ASN A 301 -6.74 9.56 -6.24
CA ASN A 301 -5.49 9.28 -5.55
C ASN A 301 -4.34 8.97 -6.52
N TYR A 302 -4.48 9.37 -7.79
CA TYR A 302 -3.66 8.92 -8.89
C TYR A 302 -2.17 9.23 -8.66
N GLU A 303 -1.84 10.47 -8.28
CA GLU A 303 -0.46 10.87 -7.98
C GLU A 303 0.17 10.05 -6.85
N ASN A 304 -0.63 9.67 -5.84
CA ASN A 304 -0.14 8.84 -4.76
C ASN A 304 0.05 7.40 -5.22
N PHE A 305 -0.79 6.86 -6.10
CA PHE A 305 -0.53 5.57 -6.74
C PHE A 305 0.78 5.61 -7.54
N GLN A 306 1.02 6.66 -8.32
CA GLN A 306 2.27 6.82 -9.06
C GLN A 306 3.48 6.79 -8.14
N ARG A 307 3.48 7.56 -7.04
CA ARG A 307 4.56 7.55 -6.05
C ARG A 307 4.71 6.20 -5.35
N TYR A 308 3.58 5.57 -5.02
CA TYR A 308 3.53 4.32 -4.27
C TYR A 308 4.06 3.14 -5.09
N TYR A 309 3.85 3.17 -6.41
CA TYR A 309 4.27 2.12 -7.33
C TYR A 309 5.50 2.47 -8.18
N GLU A 310 6.04 3.70 -8.19
CA GLU A 310 7.17 4.10 -9.04
C GLU A 310 8.31 3.06 -9.12
N PRO A 311 8.94 2.62 -8.00
CA PRO A 311 10.01 1.64 -8.09
C PRO A 311 9.51 0.25 -8.49
N ILE A 312 8.26 -0.11 -8.16
CA ILE A 312 7.65 -1.40 -8.51
C ILE A 312 7.28 -1.44 -10.00
N TYR A 313 6.82 -0.34 -10.57
CA TYR A 313 6.46 -0.25 -11.98
C TYR A 313 7.71 -0.46 -12.84
N ARG A 314 8.84 0.14 -12.47
CA ARG A 314 10.13 -0.10 -13.14
C ARG A 314 10.54 -1.58 -13.05
N ASP A 315 10.47 -2.16 -11.85
CA ASP A 315 10.88 -3.55 -11.61
C ASP A 315 9.98 -4.58 -12.31
N VAL A 316 8.66 -4.45 -12.19
CA VAL A 316 7.70 -5.47 -12.64
C VAL A 316 7.22 -5.26 -14.07
N ILE A 317 7.01 -3.99 -14.48
CA ILE A 317 6.44 -3.67 -15.79
C ILE A 317 7.54 -3.45 -16.83
N ILE A 318 8.59 -2.69 -16.49
CA ILE A 318 9.67 -2.36 -17.43
C ILE A 318 10.71 -3.50 -17.51
N ASN A 319 11.17 -4.00 -16.35
CA ASN A 319 12.17 -5.07 -16.29
C ASN A 319 11.56 -6.48 -16.35
N ASP A 320 10.23 -6.57 -16.48
CA ASP A 320 9.47 -7.82 -16.61
C ASP A 320 9.67 -8.83 -15.47
N HIS A 321 10.02 -8.39 -14.27
CA HIS A 321 10.16 -9.28 -13.13
C HIS A 321 8.80 -9.73 -12.57
N GLY A 322 8.76 -10.97 -12.07
CA GLY A 322 7.58 -11.60 -11.49
C GLY A 322 7.80 -11.97 -10.03
N TYR A 323 6.84 -11.61 -9.18
CA TYR A 323 6.83 -11.92 -7.76
C TYR A 323 5.44 -12.44 -7.38
N LEU A 324 5.35 -13.57 -6.69
CA LEU A 324 4.11 -14.06 -6.12
C LEU A 324 4.41 -14.74 -4.77
N PRO A 325 3.50 -14.66 -3.79
CA PRO A 325 3.66 -15.40 -2.54
C PRO A 325 3.70 -16.91 -2.78
N ARG A 326 4.31 -17.64 -1.86
CA ARG A 326 4.37 -19.10 -1.92
C ARG A 326 2.96 -19.71 -2.09
N GLY A 327 2.84 -20.59 -3.07
CA GLY A 327 1.57 -21.26 -3.42
C GLY A 327 0.69 -20.50 -4.42
N PHE A 328 1.04 -19.26 -4.76
CA PHE A 328 0.37 -18.51 -5.81
C PHE A 328 1.12 -18.65 -7.14
N THR A 329 0.35 -18.91 -8.20
CA THR A 329 0.76 -18.83 -9.59
C THR A 329 -0.20 -17.88 -10.31
N VAL A 330 0.17 -17.42 -11.50
CA VAL A 330 -0.71 -16.55 -12.31
C VAL A 330 -2.05 -17.24 -12.59
N ASP A 331 -2.04 -18.56 -12.79
CA ASP A 331 -3.22 -19.34 -13.12
C ASP A 331 -4.15 -19.57 -11.93
N ASN A 332 -3.61 -19.77 -10.73
CA ASN A 332 -4.42 -20.09 -9.55
C ASN A 332 -4.79 -18.86 -8.71
N ALA A 333 -4.09 -17.73 -8.89
CA ALA A 333 -4.16 -16.61 -7.96
C ALA A 333 -5.55 -16.00 -7.86
N VAL A 334 -6.23 -15.81 -9.00
CA VAL A 334 -7.57 -15.21 -9.02
C VAL A 334 -8.56 -16.05 -8.21
N LYS A 335 -8.57 -17.37 -8.42
CA LYS A 335 -9.45 -18.30 -7.70
C LYS A 335 -9.14 -18.32 -6.20
N LEU A 336 -7.86 -18.44 -5.84
CA LEU A 336 -7.44 -18.43 -4.43
C LEU A 336 -7.81 -17.12 -3.72
N LEU A 337 -7.65 -15.99 -4.40
CA LEU A 337 -8.07 -14.69 -3.85
C LEU A 337 -9.58 -14.60 -3.69
N GLU A 338 -10.35 -15.04 -4.68
CA GLU A 338 -11.82 -15.05 -4.61
C GLU A 338 -12.35 -15.86 -3.43
N ASP A 339 -11.82 -17.07 -3.23
CA ASP A 339 -12.20 -17.95 -2.12
C ASP A 339 -11.85 -17.31 -0.77
N ARG A 340 -10.63 -16.77 -0.63
CA ARG A 340 -10.18 -16.14 0.61
C ARG A 340 -10.96 -14.87 0.94
N ILE A 341 -11.19 -14.00 -0.05
CA ILE A 341 -11.85 -12.71 0.14
C ILE A 341 -13.34 -12.90 0.42
N SER A 342 -14.01 -13.84 -0.26
CA SER A 342 -15.44 -14.10 -0.07
C SER A 342 -15.75 -14.58 1.34
N TRP A 343 -14.98 -15.55 1.84
CA TRP A 343 -15.08 -16.03 3.22
C TRP A 343 -14.83 -14.90 4.22
N ASN A 344 -13.70 -14.20 4.08
CA ASN A 344 -13.30 -13.18 5.05
C ASN A 344 -14.21 -11.94 5.04
N SER A 345 -14.69 -11.49 3.88
CA SER A 345 -15.64 -10.37 3.79
C SER A 345 -16.97 -10.70 4.47
N THR A 346 -17.45 -11.93 4.32
CA THR A 346 -18.66 -12.42 4.98
C THR A 346 -18.50 -12.42 6.50
N VAL A 347 -17.43 -13.04 7.00
CA VAL A 347 -17.10 -13.09 8.43
C VAL A 347 -16.95 -11.67 9.00
N GLN A 348 -16.28 -10.77 8.30
CA GLN A 348 -16.10 -9.38 8.74
C GLN A 348 -17.41 -8.58 8.73
N THR A 349 -18.33 -8.88 7.81
CA THR A 349 -19.65 -8.25 7.79
C THR A 349 -20.46 -8.66 9.00
N VAL A 350 -20.52 -9.96 9.30
CA VAL A 350 -21.20 -10.50 10.50
C VAL A 350 -20.55 -9.95 11.77
N LYS A 351 -19.21 -10.00 11.87
CA LYS A 351 -18.48 -9.46 13.02
C LYS A 351 -18.70 -7.96 13.19
N GLY A 352 -18.78 -7.20 12.11
CA GLY A 352 -19.07 -5.76 12.14
C GLY A 352 -20.42 -5.46 12.80
N VAL A 353 -21.44 -6.28 12.51
CA VAL A 353 -22.78 -6.16 13.13
C VAL A 353 -22.71 -6.40 14.64
N VAL A 354 -22.00 -7.45 15.06
CA VAL A 354 -21.85 -7.83 16.47
C VAL A 354 -21.03 -6.79 17.25
N THR A 355 -19.89 -6.36 16.69
CA THR A 355 -18.94 -5.48 17.38
C THR A 355 -19.42 -4.04 17.51
N ALA A 356 -20.09 -3.50 16.49
CA ALA A 356 -20.66 -2.15 16.58
C ALA A 356 -21.88 -2.11 17.53
N GLY A 357 -22.58 -3.23 17.72
CA GLY A 357 -23.87 -3.30 18.40
C GLY A 357 -25.01 -2.80 17.51
N VAL A 358 -26.24 -3.26 17.75
CA VAL A 358 -27.40 -3.06 16.86
C VAL A 358 -27.57 -1.58 16.44
N ALA A 359 -27.49 -0.65 17.39
CA ALA A 359 -27.67 0.79 17.13
C ALA A 359 -26.59 1.41 16.21
N LYS A 360 -25.29 1.13 16.45
CA LYS A 360 -24.21 1.66 15.60
C LYS A 360 -24.16 0.96 14.24
N SER A 361 -24.54 -0.31 14.18
CA SER A 361 -24.66 -1.07 12.92
C SER A 361 -25.71 -0.47 11.99
N VAL A 362 -26.89 -0.11 12.53
CA VAL A 362 -27.94 0.58 11.77
C VAL A 362 -27.46 1.96 11.30
N LYS A 363 -26.82 2.75 12.17
CA LYS A 363 -26.23 4.04 11.79
C LYS A 363 -25.20 3.91 10.66
N TYR A 364 -24.36 2.87 10.69
CA TYR A 364 -23.35 2.60 9.66
C TYR A 364 -23.97 2.19 8.33
N ALA A 365 -24.92 1.26 8.33
CA ALA A 365 -25.64 0.86 7.13
C ALA A 365 -26.35 2.05 6.48
N TRP A 366 -26.99 2.91 7.30
CA TRP A 366 -27.66 4.12 6.84
C TRP A 366 -26.69 5.14 6.24
N ALA A 367 -25.55 5.41 6.89
CA ALA A 367 -24.53 6.33 6.37
C ALA A 367 -23.93 5.84 5.04
N LYS A 368 -23.72 4.52 4.88
CA LYS A 368 -23.29 3.94 3.60
C LYS A 368 -24.35 4.08 2.51
N LYS A 369 -25.61 3.80 2.83
CA LYS A 369 -26.73 3.93 1.89
C LYS A 369 -26.90 5.38 1.42
N LEU A 370 -26.83 6.35 2.33
CA LEU A 370 -26.86 7.78 1.99
C LEU A 370 -25.69 8.18 1.07
N LYS A 371 -24.46 7.72 1.35
CA LYS A 371 -23.31 7.98 0.47
C LYS A 371 -23.49 7.36 -0.92
N ALA A 372 -24.06 6.16 -1.02
CA ALA A 372 -24.33 5.52 -2.30
C ALA A 372 -25.37 6.31 -3.11
N ILE A 373 -26.43 6.79 -2.47
CA ILE A 373 -27.48 7.61 -3.09
C ILE A 373 -26.92 8.96 -3.59
N ARG A 374 -26.08 9.65 -2.81
CA ARG A 374 -25.45 10.92 -3.20
C ARG A 374 -24.38 10.79 -4.30
N SER A 375 -23.98 9.56 -4.64
CA SER A 375 -22.93 9.27 -5.63
C SER A 375 -23.45 8.69 -6.95
N LYS A 376 -24.77 8.56 -7.08
CA LYS A 376 -25.48 8.43 -8.36
C LYS A 376 -25.82 9.83 -8.85
#